data_AF-A0AAQ3U4Y7-F1
#
_entry.id   AF-A0AAQ3U4Y7-F1
#
_cell.length_a   1.000
_cell.length_b   1.000
_cell.length_c   1.000
_cell.angle_alpha   90.00
_cell.angle_beta   90.00
_cell.angle_gamma   90.00
#
_symmetry.space_group_name_H-M   'P 1'
#
loop_
_entity.id
_entity.type
_entity.pdbx_description
1 polymer ?
#
loop_
_entity_poly.entity_id
_entity_poly.type
_entity_poly.pdbx_seq_one_letter_code
_entity_poly.pdbx_strand_id
1 'polypeptide(L)'
;MPSECFFGRNVLMATEDDGLGFVNSVSHWHRLCLWSREAGPDKDARWVQSRTIDLKALLPKEALSTFLHVAGFAYGISVIFVRTDVGIFTIDLKSCQAKKVYKYGRCNYNLRTPALRAAFTEGPRIGTSVA
;
A
#
# COMPACT_ATOMS: atom_id res chain seq x y z
N MET A 1 18.99 -10.21 0.23
CA MET A 1 17.81 -9.78 -0.55
C MET A 1 18.29 -9.39 -1.95
N PRO A 2 17.48 -9.55 -3.02
CA PRO A 2 17.88 -9.06 -4.34
C PRO A 2 18.13 -7.56 -4.27
N SER A 3 19.19 -7.12 -4.94
CA SER A 3 19.69 -5.73 -4.95
C SER A 3 18.79 -4.74 -5.70
N GLU A 4 17.69 -5.20 -6.31
CA GLU A 4 16.82 -4.38 -7.16
C GLU A 4 15.53 -3.89 -6.46
N CYS A 5 15.43 -4.05 -5.13
CA CYS A 5 14.22 -3.70 -4.38
C CYS A 5 14.30 -2.29 -3.78
N PHE A 6 13.93 -1.25 -4.54
CA PHE A 6 13.78 0.11 -4.01
C PHE A 6 12.31 0.51 -3.79
N PHE A 7 12.04 0.94 -2.54
CA PHE A 7 10.91 1.76 -2.08
C PHE A 7 9.47 1.17 -2.16
N GLY A 8 9.23 0.07 -1.43
CA GLY A 8 7.89 -0.41 -1.06
C GLY A 8 7.88 -0.99 0.35
N ARG A 9 6.79 -0.80 1.11
CA ARG A 9 6.60 -1.52 2.38
C ARG A 9 6.40 -3.00 2.05
N ASN A 10 7.37 -3.79 2.47
CA ASN A 10 7.42 -5.23 2.28
C ASN A 10 6.46 -5.94 3.24
N VAL A 11 5.58 -6.81 2.73
CA VAL A 11 4.76 -7.69 3.57
C VAL A 11 5.19 -9.13 3.32
N LEU A 12 5.64 -9.79 4.39
CA LEU A 12 5.88 -11.24 4.38
C LEU A 12 4.51 -11.93 4.36
N MET A 13 4.31 -12.87 3.45
CA MET A 13 3.13 -13.73 3.40
C MET A 13 3.56 -15.20 3.46
N ALA A 14 2.61 -16.11 3.46
CA ALA A 14 2.90 -17.50 3.10
C ALA A 14 2.35 -17.76 1.70
N THR A 15 3.01 -18.63 0.95
CA THR A 15 2.58 -19.08 -0.37
C THR A 15 1.48 -20.13 -0.25
N GLU A 16 0.83 -20.43 -1.37
CA GLU A 16 -0.25 -21.42 -1.46
C GLU A 16 0.21 -22.85 -1.15
N ASP A 17 1.52 -23.09 -1.25
CA ASP A 17 2.19 -24.38 -0.99
C ASP A 17 2.90 -24.44 0.39
N ASP A 18 2.40 -23.70 1.38
CA ASP A 18 2.93 -23.68 2.77
C ASP A 18 4.37 -23.12 2.92
N GLY A 19 4.92 -22.52 1.87
CA GLY A 19 6.20 -21.81 1.88
C GLY A 19 6.08 -20.37 2.40
N LEU A 20 7.19 -19.76 2.82
CA LEU A 20 7.22 -18.31 3.11
C LEU A 20 7.23 -17.53 1.79
N GLY A 21 6.21 -16.69 1.57
CA GLY A 21 6.06 -15.82 0.43
C GLY A 21 6.38 -14.36 0.76
N PHE A 22 6.65 -13.55 -0.25
CA PHE A 22 6.94 -12.13 -0.07
C PHE A 22 6.16 -11.30 -1.07
N VAL A 23 5.53 -10.23 -0.58
CA VAL A 23 4.78 -9.26 -1.39
C VAL A 23 5.51 -7.93 -1.36
N ASN A 24 6.10 -7.56 -2.49
CA ASN A 24 6.96 -6.39 -2.60
C ASN A 24 6.78 -5.65 -3.92
N SER A 25 5.55 -5.25 -4.21
CA SER A 25 5.38 -4.09 -5.07
C SER A 25 3.96 -3.60 -4.98
N VAL A 26 3.85 -2.35 -4.56
CA VAL A 26 2.91 -1.44 -5.16
C VAL A 26 3.73 -0.21 -5.51
N SER A 27 4.41 -0.24 -6.64
CA SER A 27 5.12 0.92 -7.18
C SER A 27 4.71 1.12 -8.63
N HIS A 28 4.86 2.37 -9.11
CA HIS A 28 4.67 3.03 -10.43
C HIS A 28 3.85 2.35 -11.56
N TRP A 29 3.88 1.02 -11.67
CA TRP A 29 3.16 0.21 -12.64
C TRP A 29 1.87 -0.41 -12.13
N HIS A 30 1.50 -0.20 -10.86
CA HIS A 30 0.30 -0.79 -10.21
C HIS A 30 0.28 -2.32 -10.33
N ARG A 31 1.43 -2.96 -10.16
CA ARG A 31 1.58 -4.42 -10.19
C ARG A 31 1.92 -4.93 -8.80
N LEU A 32 1.32 -6.07 -8.46
CA LEU A 32 1.60 -6.83 -7.25
C LEU A 32 2.43 -8.06 -7.62
N CYS A 33 3.70 -8.07 -7.23
CA CYS A 33 4.57 -9.24 -7.43
C CYS A 33 4.55 -10.14 -6.19
N LEU A 34 4.20 -11.40 -6.41
CA LEU A 34 4.27 -12.47 -5.43
C LEU A 34 5.56 -13.24 -5.65
N TRP A 35 6.28 -13.45 -4.56
CA TRP A 35 7.53 -14.20 -4.54
C TRP A 35 7.39 -15.42 -3.65
N SER A 36 8.02 -16.52 -4.04
CA SER A 36 8.13 -17.77 -3.28
C SER A 36 9.59 -18.06 -2.95
N ARG A 37 9.80 -18.85 -1.89
CA ARG A 37 11.11 -19.40 -1.57
C ARG A 37 11.28 -20.75 -2.28
N GLU A 38 12.34 -20.89 -3.07
CA GLU A 38 12.72 -22.16 -3.70
C GLU A 38 14.05 -22.65 -3.14
N ALA A 39 14.20 -23.97 -3.02
CA ALA A 39 15.49 -24.57 -2.71
C ALA A 39 16.47 -24.31 -3.85
N GLY A 40 17.59 -23.65 -3.54
CA GLY A 40 18.69 -23.49 -4.48
C GLY A 40 19.55 -24.75 -4.55
N PRO A 41 20.37 -24.89 -5.61
CA PRO A 41 21.27 -26.03 -5.80
C PRO A 41 22.25 -26.23 -4.63
N ASP A 42 22.62 -25.15 -3.92
CA ASP A 42 23.60 -25.16 -2.82
C ASP A 42 22.96 -25.15 -1.41
N LYS A 43 21.71 -25.63 -1.27
CA LYS A 43 20.90 -25.57 -0.02
C LYS A 43 20.53 -24.16 0.45
N ASP A 44 21.01 -23.12 -0.20
CA ASP A 44 20.56 -21.75 0.03
C ASP A 44 19.22 -21.50 -0.66
N ALA A 45 18.22 -21.10 0.11
CA ALA A 45 16.90 -20.84 -0.41
C ALA A 45 16.86 -19.50 -1.15
N ARG A 46 16.51 -19.49 -2.43
CA ARG A 46 16.42 -18.28 -3.27
C ARG A 46 14.98 -17.76 -3.32
N TRP A 47 14.83 -16.45 -3.53
CA TRP A 47 13.53 -15.86 -3.83
C TRP A 47 13.31 -15.89 -5.34
N VAL A 48 12.17 -16.42 -5.76
CA VAL A 48 11.74 -16.44 -7.16
C VAL A 48 10.39 -15.76 -7.27
N GLN A 49 10.23 -14.91 -8.28
CA GLN A 49 8.94 -14.28 -8.55
C GLN A 49 8.00 -15.33 -9.14
N SER A 50 7.00 -15.74 -8.37
CA SER A 50 6.07 -16.81 -8.78
C SER A 50 4.95 -16.27 -9.65
N ARG A 51 4.44 -15.07 -9.34
CA ARG A 51 3.26 -14.51 -10.01
C ARG A 51 3.25 -12.99 -9.96
N THR A 52 2.65 -12.38 -10.97
CA THR A 52 2.33 -10.94 -10.99
C THR A 52 0.84 -10.74 -11.21
N ILE A 53 0.25 -9.86 -10.42
CA ILE A 53 -1.15 -9.44 -10.56
C ILE A 53 -1.18 -7.97 -10.96
N ASP A 54 -1.90 -7.65 -12.04
CA ASP A 54 -2.11 -6.27 -12.48
C ASP A 54 -3.27 -5.65 -11.69
N LEU A 55 -2.95 -4.70 -10.80
CA LEU A 55 -3.95 -4.04 -9.97
C LEU A 55 -4.84 -3.11 -10.79
N LYS A 56 -4.43 -2.70 -12.00
CA LYS A 56 -5.26 -1.88 -12.89
C LYS A 56 -6.48 -2.64 -13.40
N ALA A 57 -6.38 -3.96 -13.48
CA ALA A 57 -7.49 -4.83 -13.88
C ALA A 57 -8.48 -5.06 -12.73
N LEU A 58 -8.03 -4.91 -11.48
CA LEU A 58 -8.82 -5.30 -10.30
C LEU A 58 -9.43 -4.09 -9.59
N LEU A 59 -8.75 -2.95 -9.61
CA LEU A 59 -9.14 -1.77 -8.86
C LEU A 59 -9.76 -0.71 -9.76
N PRO A 60 -10.74 0.05 -9.26
CA PRO A 60 -11.30 1.16 -10.01
C PRO A 60 -10.25 2.27 -10.18
N LYS A 61 -10.42 3.11 -11.22
CA LYS A 61 -9.45 4.15 -11.58
C LYS A 61 -9.12 5.10 -10.43
N GLU A 62 -10.09 5.42 -9.59
CA GLU A 62 -9.93 6.32 -8.45
C GLU A 62 -9.07 5.71 -7.34
N ALA A 63 -8.94 4.38 -7.31
CA ALA A 63 -8.08 3.68 -6.35
C ALA A 63 -6.63 3.52 -6.85
N LEU A 64 -6.37 3.77 -8.14
CA LEU A 64 -5.05 3.66 -8.78
C LEU A 64 -4.21 4.93 -8.61
N SER A 65 -4.23 5.53 -7.41
CA SER A 65 -3.47 6.72 -7.08
C SER A 65 -2.01 6.39 -6.74
N THR A 66 -1.20 7.44 -6.53
CA THR A 66 0.19 7.32 -6.04
C THR A 66 0.25 6.70 -4.63
N PHE A 67 -0.85 6.73 -3.87
CA PHE A 67 -0.95 6.21 -2.50
C PHE A 67 -1.58 4.81 -2.44
N LEU A 68 -1.07 3.89 -3.24
CA LEU A 68 -1.47 2.49 -3.24
C LEU A 68 -0.39 1.69 -2.49
N HIS A 69 -0.76 0.94 -1.44
CA HIS A 69 0.18 0.09 -0.71
C HIS A 69 -0.50 -1.08 -0.02
N VAL A 70 0.23 -2.18 0.18
CA VAL A 70 -0.26 -3.33 0.95
C VAL A 70 -0.28 -2.97 2.44
N ALA A 71 -1.45 -3.12 3.06
CA ALA A 71 -1.69 -2.86 4.47
C ALA A 71 -1.47 -4.10 5.35
N GLY A 72 -1.68 -5.30 4.79
CA GLY A 72 -1.51 -6.56 5.51
C GLY A 72 -1.97 -7.76 4.70
N PHE A 73 -1.83 -8.95 5.29
CA PHE A 73 -2.19 -10.23 4.69
C PHE A 73 -2.91 -11.11 5.72
N ALA A 74 -4.00 -11.76 5.31
CA ALA A 74 -4.70 -12.75 6.11
C ALA A 74 -4.20 -14.16 5.74
N TYR A 75 -3.33 -14.69 6.60
CA TYR A 75 -2.79 -16.05 6.48
C TYR A 75 -3.91 -17.10 6.60
N GLY A 76 -3.91 -18.10 5.72
CA GLY A 76 -4.91 -19.18 5.64
C GLY A 76 -6.02 -19.00 4.61
N ILE A 77 -6.36 -17.75 4.23
CA ILE A 77 -7.39 -17.47 3.21
C ILE A 77 -6.83 -16.78 1.96
N SER A 78 -5.50 -16.56 1.90
CA SER A 78 -4.81 -15.96 0.75
C SER A 78 -5.39 -14.58 0.34
N VAL A 79 -5.73 -13.73 1.30
CA VAL A 79 -6.26 -12.39 1.07
C VAL A 79 -5.24 -11.33 1.47
N ILE A 80 -4.97 -10.37 0.59
CA ILE A 80 -4.21 -9.16 0.93
C ILE A 80 -5.15 -7.97 1.13
N PHE A 81 -4.75 -7.07 2.03
CA PHE A 81 -5.39 -5.78 2.21
C PHE A 81 -4.56 -4.72 1.50
N VAL A 82 -5.20 -3.92 0.67
CA VAL A 82 -4.59 -2.86 -0.10
C VAL A 82 -5.22 -1.54 0.31
N ARG A 83 -4.38 -0.64 0.82
CA ARG A 83 -4.76 0.71 1.16
C ARG A 83 -4.57 1.61 -0.05
N THR A 84 -5.59 2.41 -0.32
CA THR A 84 -5.65 3.41 -1.39
C THR A 84 -5.95 4.78 -0.77
N ASP A 85 -6.20 5.80 -1.59
CA ASP A 85 -6.73 7.11 -1.22
C ASP A 85 -8.27 7.13 -1.08
N VAL A 86 -8.98 6.16 -1.68
CA VAL A 86 -10.45 6.09 -1.63
C VAL A 86 -10.99 5.05 -0.64
N GLY A 87 -10.12 4.21 -0.09
CA GLY A 87 -10.48 3.21 0.91
C GLY A 87 -9.48 2.06 1.06
N ILE A 88 -9.94 0.99 1.67
CA ILE A 88 -9.21 -0.28 1.76
C ILE A 88 -9.95 -1.33 0.92
N PHE A 89 -9.18 -2.07 0.14
CA PHE A 89 -9.64 -3.19 -0.68
C PHE A 89 -9.04 -4.49 -0.15
N THR A 90 -9.81 -5.57 -0.18
CA THR A 90 -9.29 -6.93 -0.10
C THR A 90 -9.07 -7.46 -1.51
N ILE A 91 -7.95 -8.11 -1.75
CA ILE A 91 -7.70 -8.86 -2.99
C ILE A 91 -7.50 -10.32 -2.61
N ASP A 92 -8.37 -11.18 -3.12
CA ASP A 92 -8.23 -12.63 -3.03
C ASP A 92 -7.22 -13.09 -4.09
N LEU A 93 -6.11 -13.67 -3.65
CA LEU A 93 -5.00 -14.03 -4.53
C LEU A 93 -5.33 -15.24 -5.43
N LYS A 94 -6.27 -16.11 -5.02
CA LYS A 94 -6.69 -17.28 -5.79
C LYS A 94 -7.56 -16.86 -6.97
N SER A 95 -8.62 -16.13 -6.67
CA SER A 95 -9.61 -15.67 -7.65
C SER A 95 -9.20 -14.39 -8.39
N CYS A 96 -8.18 -13.68 -7.90
CA CYS A 96 -7.80 -12.35 -8.39
C CYS A 96 -8.99 -11.37 -8.41
N GLN A 97 -9.83 -11.42 -7.39
CA GLN A 97 -10.95 -10.48 -7.26
C GLN A 97 -10.65 -9.46 -6.17
N ALA A 98 -10.97 -8.20 -6.44
CA ALA A 98 -10.90 -7.13 -5.47
C ALA A 98 -12.29 -6.75 -4.94
N LYS A 99 -12.38 -6.52 -3.64
CA LYS A 99 -13.59 -6.02 -2.97
C LYS A 99 -13.23 -4.85 -2.07
N LYS A 100 -13.99 -3.76 -2.16
CA LYS A 100 -13.84 -2.64 -1.24
C LYS A 100 -14.44 -3.01 0.12
N VAL A 101 -13.65 -2.93 1.17
CA VAL A 101 -14.08 -3.26 2.55
C VAL A 101 -14.16 -2.05 3.46
N TYR A 102 -13.51 -0.95 3.08
CA TYR A 102 -13.59 0.31 3.81
C TYR A 102 -13.58 1.49 2.85
N LYS A 103 -14.32 2.55 3.18
CA LYS A 103 -14.35 3.81 2.42
C LYS A 103 -13.94 4.93 3.38
N TYR A 104 -12.99 5.76 2.98
CA TYR A 104 -12.73 6.96 3.77
C TYR A 104 -13.88 7.95 3.65
N GLY A 105 -14.20 8.62 4.75
CA GLY A 105 -15.05 9.81 4.69
C GLY A 105 -14.41 10.83 3.77
N ARG A 106 -15.21 11.55 2.98
CA ARG A 106 -14.69 12.74 2.29
C ARG A 106 -14.32 13.75 3.37
N CYS A 107 -13.02 13.94 3.61
CA CYS A 107 -12.55 15.19 4.19
C CYS A 107 -12.80 16.25 3.12
N ASN A 108 -13.91 16.98 3.21
CA ASN A 108 -14.05 18.21 2.44
C ASN A 108 -13.00 19.17 2.99
N TYR A 109 -11.83 19.25 2.33
CA TYR A 109 -10.86 20.33 2.54
C TYR A 109 -11.39 21.67 2.00
N ASN A 110 -12.72 21.85 1.93
CA ASN A 110 -13.33 23.15 1.72
C ASN A 110 -12.99 24.01 2.93
N LEU A 111 -11.81 24.62 2.87
CA LEU A 111 -11.29 25.70 3.69
C LEU A 111 -12.10 26.99 3.46
N ARG A 112 -13.43 26.86 3.42
CA ARG A 112 -14.39 27.96 3.29
C ARG A 112 -15.20 28.12 4.57
N THR A 113 -14.72 27.61 5.69
CA THR A 113 -15.15 28.13 7.00
C THR A 113 -14.32 29.37 7.33
N PRO A 114 -14.95 30.54 7.59
CA PRO A 114 -14.25 31.77 7.97
C PRO A 114 -13.26 31.59 9.13
N ALA A 115 -13.52 30.62 10.00
CA ALA A 115 -12.70 30.28 11.16
C ALA A 115 -11.23 29.98 10.82
N LEU A 116 -10.93 29.34 9.68
CA LEU A 116 -9.54 29.06 9.34
C LEU A 116 -8.80 30.28 8.76
N ARG A 117 -9.52 31.23 8.15
CA ARG A 117 -8.92 32.47 7.62
C ARG A 117 -8.43 33.39 8.74
N ALA A 118 -9.15 33.43 9.86
CA ALA A 118 -8.76 34.21 11.04
C ALA A 118 -7.45 33.71 11.68
N ALA A 119 -7.20 32.40 11.65
CA ALA A 119 -6.01 31.79 12.25
C ALA A 119 -4.71 32.13 11.51
N PHE A 120 -4.76 32.53 10.23
CA PHE A 120 -3.57 32.91 9.45
C PHE A 120 -3.25 34.41 9.47
N THR A 121 -4.15 35.25 10.00
CA THR A 121 -3.94 36.71 10.04
C THR A 121 -3.30 37.22 11.32
N GLU A 122 -3.22 36.40 12.38
CA GLU A 122 -2.49 36.76 13.60
C GLU A 122 -1.12 36.06 13.63
N GLY A 123 -0.16 36.64 12.89
CA GLY A 123 1.25 36.35 13.12
C GLY A 123 1.68 36.83 14.52
N PRO A 124 2.66 36.19 15.17
CA PRO A 124 3.11 36.59 16.51
C PRO A 124 3.66 38.02 16.46
N ARG A 125 3.12 38.93 17.26
CA ARG A 125 3.72 40.25 17.46
C ARG A 125 5.03 40.07 18.20
N ILE A 126 6.15 40.34 17.53
CA ILE A 126 7.46 40.46 18.16
C ILE A 126 7.40 41.70 19.06
N GLY A 127 7.29 41.50 20.37
CA GLY A 127 7.49 42.55 21.34
C GLY A 127 8.99 42.83 21.47
N THR A 128 9.44 43.97 20.94
CA THR A 128 10.71 44.56 21.31
C THR A 128 10.61 45.07 22.75
N SER A 129 11.47 44.59 23.64
CA SER A 129 11.76 45.27 24.91
C SER A 129 13.22 45.73 24.87
N VAL A 130 13.41 47.04 24.88
CA VAL A 130 14.67 47.71 25.17
C VAL A 130 14.83 47.75 26.68
N ALA A 131 16.05 47.49 27.17
CA ALA A 131 16.56 47.99 28.43
C ALA A 131 18.04 48.35 28.20
#